data_AF-A0A2V8RWH2-F1
#
_entry.id   AF-A0A2V8RWH2-F1
#
_cell.length_a   1.000
_cell.length_b   1.000
_cell.length_c   1.000
_cell.angle_alpha   90.00
_cell.angle_beta   90.00
_cell.angle_gamma   90.00
#
_symmetry.space_group_name_H-M   'P 1'
#
loop_
_entity.id
_entity.type
_entity.pdbx_description
1 polymer ?
#
loop_
_entity_poly.entity_id
_entity_poly.type
_entity_poly.pdbx_seq_one_letter_code
_entity_poly.pdbx_strand_id
1 'polypeptide(L)'
;MRRGTDLRHYFVYRFYRVAFGRLPAYAEFIRDLRRVTGATPEEVNAGKAAYTVEFRNRDDFRARYDTQTDSAYVDMLQANVGVQVANSQQLKDDLAAGRKTRADVLRAIVESSEVDAKEYNGAFVATEYLGYLRRDPEADGFNNWLNYLNAHPSDFRTMVNGFVNSIEYRLRFGRP
;
A
#
# COMPACT_ATOMS: atom_id res chain seq x y z
N MET A 1 -3.26 -12.66 -19.10
CA MET A 1 -2.98 -13.16 -17.72
C MET A 1 -1.53 -12.86 -17.38
N ARG A 2 -1.29 -11.73 -16.70
CA ARG A 2 -0.08 -11.41 -15.91
C ARG A 2 -0.54 -10.44 -14.79
N ARG A 3 -1.28 -10.97 -13.82
CA ARG A 3 -1.50 -10.32 -12.52
C ARG A 3 -0.26 -10.65 -11.69
N GLY A 4 0.68 -9.72 -11.53
CA GLY A 4 1.91 -10.00 -10.81
C GLY A 4 3.16 -9.30 -11.34
N THR A 5 3.05 -8.03 -11.75
CA THR A 5 4.23 -7.16 -11.69
C THR A 5 4.28 -6.62 -10.28
N ASP A 6 5.33 -6.97 -9.55
CA ASP A 6 5.62 -6.49 -8.20
C ASP A 6 5.95 -4.99 -8.25
N LEU A 7 4.90 -4.18 -8.35
CA LEU A 7 5.01 -2.75 -8.43
C LEU A 7 5.41 -2.22 -7.05
N ARG A 8 6.70 -1.89 -6.90
CA ARG A 8 7.30 -1.32 -5.67
C ARG A 8 6.45 -0.22 -5.02
N HIS A 9 5.79 0.59 -5.85
CA HIS A 9 4.87 1.63 -5.41
C HIS A 9 3.60 1.07 -4.75
N TYR A 10 3.03 -0.02 -5.25
CA TYR A 10 1.88 -0.69 -4.62
C TYR A 10 2.28 -1.34 -3.30
N PHE A 11 3.50 -1.87 -3.21
CA PHE A 11 4.03 -2.41 -1.96
C PHE A 11 4.07 -1.33 -0.87
N VAL A 12 4.70 -0.17 -1.14
CA VAL A 12 4.74 0.94 -0.16
C VAL A 12 3.33 1.44 0.17
N TYR A 13 2.46 1.62 -0.82
CA TYR A 13 1.07 2.03 -0.60
C TYR A 13 0.33 1.07 0.35
N ARG A 14 0.44 -0.25 0.12
CA ARG A 14 -0.24 -1.26 0.93
C ARG A 14 0.25 -1.29 2.38
N PHE A 15 1.49 -0.91 2.67
CA PHE A 15 1.94 -0.77 4.07
C PHE A 15 1.11 0.25 4.84
N TYR A 16 0.79 1.41 4.26
CA TYR A 16 -0.04 2.42 4.93
C TYR A 16 -1.49 1.97 5.07
N ARG A 17 -2.01 1.27 4.07
CA ARG A 17 -3.36 0.68 4.12
C ARG A 17 -3.46 -0.37 5.22
N VAL A 18 -2.55 -1.32 5.27
CA VAL A 18 -2.55 -2.43 6.24
C VAL A 18 -2.20 -1.96 7.65
N ALA A 19 -1.22 -1.06 7.82
CA ALA A 19 -0.78 -0.62 9.14
C ALA A 19 -1.63 0.50 9.75
N PHE A 20 -2.26 1.34 8.92
CA PHE A 20 -2.91 2.56 9.44
C PHE A 20 -4.32 2.78 8.90
N GLY A 21 -4.77 2.00 7.90
CA GLY A 21 -6.09 2.18 7.30
C GLY A 21 -6.25 3.51 6.54
N ARG A 22 -5.13 4.14 6.15
CA ARG A 22 -5.11 5.43 5.46
C ARG A 22 -4.22 5.42 4.22
N LEU A 23 -4.40 6.43 3.38
CA LEU A 23 -3.48 6.70 2.27
C LEU A 23 -2.13 7.22 2.81
N PRO A 24 -1.01 6.90 2.15
CA PRO A 24 0.25 7.57 2.44
C PRO A 24 0.19 9.03 1.99
N ALA A 25 0.81 9.93 2.75
CA ALA A 25 1.13 11.26 2.25
C ALA A 25 2.24 11.19 1.18
N TYR A 26 2.34 12.20 0.33
CA TYR A 26 3.35 12.31 -0.72
C TYR A 26 4.77 12.23 -0.17
N ALA A 27 5.06 12.99 0.89
CA ALA A 27 6.39 13.00 1.50
C ALA A 27 6.76 11.63 2.09
N GLU A 28 5.80 10.98 2.74
CA GLU A 28 5.93 9.62 3.27
C GLU A 28 6.22 8.61 2.16
N PHE A 29 5.41 8.64 1.10
CA PHE A 29 5.48 7.71 -0.01
C PHE A 29 6.82 7.80 -0.76
N ILE A 30 7.27 9.00 -1.12
CA ILE A 30 8.52 9.18 -1.87
C ILE A 30 9.75 8.84 -1.02
N ARG A 31 9.72 9.13 0.28
CA ARG A 31 10.80 8.72 1.20
C ARG A 31 10.91 7.18 1.23
N ASP A 32 9.77 6.51 1.36
CA ASP A 32 9.71 5.07 1.57
C ASP A 32 9.96 4.29 0.26
N LEU A 33 9.54 4.83 -0.88
CA LEU A 33 9.79 4.24 -2.18
C LEU A 33 11.28 4.07 -2.47
N ARG A 34 12.14 5.00 -2.02
CA ARG A 34 13.60 4.91 -2.16
C ARG A 34 14.23 3.75 -1.39
N ARG A 35 13.53 3.17 -0.41
CA ARG A 35 14.01 2.03 0.39
C ARG A 35 13.77 0.68 -0.29
N VAL A 36 12.86 0.65 -1.26
CA VAL A 36 12.44 -0.59 -1.95
C VAL A 36 12.84 -0.59 -3.43
N THR A 37 13.87 0.20 -3.78
CA THR A 37 14.48 0.24 -5.12
C THR A 37 15.76 -0.59 -5.17
N GLY A 38 16.08 -1.11 -6.36
CA GLY A 38 17.29 -1.88 -6.65
C GLY A 38 17.40 -2.09 -8.16
N ALA A 39 18.59 -2.45 -8.64
CA ALA A 39 18.86 -2.82 -10.02
C ALA A 39 18.47 -4.29 -10.30
N THR A 40 18.55 -5.16 -9.30
CA THR A 40 18.18 -6.58 -9.42
C THR A 40 16.95 -6.96 -8.58
N PRO A 41 16.25 -8.06 -8.91
CA PRO A 41 15.17 -8.60 -8.07
C PRO A 41 15.63 -8.90 -6.63
N GLU A 42 16.85 -9.40 -6.46
CA GLU A 42 17.43 -9.72 -5.15
C GLU A 42 17.62 -8.46 -4.31
N GLU A 43 18.15 -7.39 -4.90
CA GLU A 43 18.30 -6.09 -4.22
C GLU A 43 16.95 -5.50 -3.83
N VAL A 44 15.95 -5.58 -4.71
CA VAL A 44 14.59 -5.13 -4.41
C VAL A 44 13.99 -5.93 -3.25
N ASN A 45 14.15 -7.26 -3.26
CA ASN A 45 13.64 -8.13 -2.20
C ASN A 45 14.33 -7.88 -0.85
N ALA A 46 15.64 -7.64 -0.86
CA ALA A 46 16.40 -7.24 0.32
C ALA A 46 15.94 -5.87 0.85
N GLY A 47 15.74 -4.89 -0.04
CA GLY A 47 15.22 -3.57 0.31
C GLY A 47 13.83 -3.64 0.94
N LYS A 48 12.93 -4.45 0.39
CA LYS A 48 11.61 -4.72 1.00
C LYS A 48 11.72 -5.35 2.40
N ALA A 49 12.67 -6.26 2.60
CA ALA A 49 12.86 -6.90 3.90
C ALA A 49 13.34 -5.88 4.94
N ALA A 50 14.36 -5.10 4.61
CA ALA A 50 14.86 -4.01 5.46
C ALA A 50 13.76 -2.97 5.75
N TYR A 51 13.05 -2.52 4.71
CA TYR A 51 11.94 -1.57 4.84
C TYR A 51 10.85 -2.07 5.79
N THR A 52 10.49 -3.36 5.75
CA THR A 52 9.47 -3.93 6.63
C THR A 52 9.88 -3.79 8.11
N VAL A 53 11.14 -4.11 8.42
CA VAL A 53 11.69 -4.00 9.77
C VAL A 53 11.75 -2.54 10.22
N GLU A 54 12.24 -1.65 9.35
CA GLU A 54 12.29 -0.21 9.62
C GLU A 54 10.88 0.38 9.87
N PHE A 55 9.90 0.01 9.05
CA PHE A 55 8.53 0.50 9.16
C PHE A 55 7.86 0.07 10.47
N ARG A 56 8.02 -1.19 10.87
CA ARG A 56 7.50 -1.70 12.17
C ARG A 56 8.15 -1.01 13.38
N ASN A 57 9.36 -0.48 13.22
CA ASN A 57 10.10 0.19 14.28
C ASN A 57 9.78 1.70 14.39
N ARG A 58 8.94 2.26 13.53
CA ARG A 58 8.48 3.65 13.64
C ARG A 58 7.63 3.85 14.89
N ASP A 59 7.74 5.02 15.51
CA ASP A 59 7.07 5.32 16.77
C ASP A 59 5.55 5.21 16.69
N ASP A 60 4.95 5.63 15.58
CA ASP A 60 3.50 5.53 15.33
C ASP A 60 3.02 4.09 15.19
N PHE A 61 3.78 3.24 14.50
CA PHE A 61 3.50 1.81 14.40
C PHE A 61 3.63 1.15 15.77
N ARG A 62 4.72 1.41 16.48
CA ARG A 62 4.99 0.87 17.81
C ARG A 62 3.90 1.28 18.81
N ALA A 63 3.52 2.55 18.84
CA ALA A 63 2.48 3.06 19.72
C ALA A 63 1.13 2.38 19.50
N ARG A 64 0.80 2.04 18.24
CA ARG A 64 -0.47 1.36 17.90
C ARG A 64 -0.44 -0.14 18.25
N TYR A 65 0.70 -0.78 18.04
CA TYR A 65 0.76 -2.24 17.98
C TYR A 65 1.55 -2.93 19.10
N ASP A 66 2.55 -2.30 19.72
CA ASP A 66 3.42 -2.98 20.70
C ASP A 66 2.65 -3.52 21.91
N THR A 67 1.60 -2.82 22.37
CA THR A 67 0.76 -3.23 23.51
C THR A 67 -0.28 -4.28 23.17
N GLN A 68 -0.48 -4.60 21.88
CA GLN A 68 -1.51 -5.54 21.45
C GLN A 68 -1.06 -6.98 21.69
N THR A 69 -2.02 -7.89 21.88
CA THR A 69 -1.75 -9.33 21.80
C THR A 69 -1.44 -9.73 20.36
N ASP A 70 -0.81 -10.88 20.14
CA ASP A 70 -0.47 -11.33 18.79
C ASP A 70 -1.70 -11.57 17.91
N SER A 71 -2.79 -12.11 18.49
CA SER A 71 -4.05 -12.23 17.76
C SER A 71 -4.64 -10.86 17.42
N ALA A 72 -4.70 -9.94 18.38
CA ALA A 72 -5.25 -8.60 18.17
C ALA A 72 -4.43 -7.82 17.14
N TYR A 73 -3.10 -7.97 17.14
CA TYR A 73 -2.21 -7.40 16.14
C TYR A 73 -2.61 -7.84 14.72
N VAL A 74 -2.76 -9.14 14.47
CA VAL A 74 -3.18 -9.67 13.17
C VAL A 74 -4.57 -9.18 12.78
N ASP A 75 -5.52 -9.21 13.72
CA ASP A 75 -6.90 -8.78 13.48
C ASP A 75 -6.99 -7.29 13.13
N MET A 76 -6.23 -6.44 13.82
CA MET A 76 -6.20 -5.00 13.55
C MET A 76 -5.61 -4.67 12.17
N LEU A 77 -4.56 -5.37 11.74
CA LEU A 77 -3.97 -5.18 10.40
C LEU A 77 -4.97 -5.53 9.28
N GLN A 78 -5.68 -6.64 9.43
CA GLN A 78 -6.72 -7.08 8.50
C GLN A 78 -7.94 -6.15 8.50
N ALA A 79 -8.35 -5.68 9.68
CA ALA A 79 -9.47 -4.76 9.84
C ALA A 79 -9.22 -3.41 9.13
N ASN A 80 -7.99 -2.89 9.15
CA ASN A 80 -7.62 -1.64 8.48
C ASN A 80 -7.89 -1.67 6.95
N VAL A 81 -7.85 -2.85 6.31
CA VAL A 81 -8.14 -3.04 4.88
C VAL A 81 -9.48 -3.70 4.60
N GLY A 82 -10.18 -4.16 5.64
CA GLY A 82 -11.45 -4.89 5.51
C GLY A 82 -11.28 -6.22 4.77
N VAL A 83 -10.16 -6.91 4.96
CA VAL A 83 -9.83 -8.19 4.30
C VAL A 83 -9.31 -9.17 5.34
N GLN A 84 -9.87 -10.38 5.36
CA GLN A 84 -9.32 -11.52 6.08
C GLN A 84 -8.50 -12.38 5.11
N VAL A 85 -7.21 -12.57 5.40
CA VAL A 85 -6.35 -13.40 4.55
C VAL A 85 -6.57 -14.89 4.85
N ALA A 86 -6.47 -15.75 3.83
CA ALA A 86 -6.81 -17.16 3.97
C ALA A 86 -6.01 -17.89 5.07
N ASN A 87 -4.75 -17.51 5.27
CA ASN A 87 -3.84 -18.08 6.28
C ASN A 87 -3.82 -17.30 7.61
N SER A 88 -4.85 -16.51 7.91
CA SER A 88 -4.90 -15.64 9.10
C SER A 88 -4.62 -16.41 10.40
N GLN A 89 -5.25 -17.59 10.59
CA GLN A 89 -5.03 -18.40 11.78
C GLN A 89 -3.58 -18.88 11.89
N GLN A 90 -3.00 -19.35 10.78
CA GLN A 90 -1.61 -19.78 10.75
C GLN A 90 -0.65 -18.63 11.11
N LEU A 91 -0.92 -17.41 10.64
CA LEU A 91 -0.11 -16.24 10.98
C LEU A 91 -0.16 -15.90 12.47
N LYS A 92 -1.34 -16.04 13.10
CA LYS A 92 -1.50 -15.88 14.56
C LYS A 92 -0.72 -16.94 15.32
N ASP A 93 -0.85 -18.20 14.91
CA ASP A 93 -0.19 -19.33 15.57
C ASP A 93 1.34 -19.26 15.42
N ASP A 94 1.84 -18.87 14.25
CA ASP A 94 3.27 -18.68 13.99
C ASP A 94 3.85 -17.52 14.80
N LEU A 95 3.09 -16.44 14.96
CA LEU A 95 3.50 -15.30 15.77
C LEU A 95 3.55 -15.66 17.25
N ALA A 96 2.49 -16.28 17.77
CA ALA A 96 2.41 -16.71 19.17
C ALA A 96 3.47 -17.75 19.52
N ALA A 97 3.84 -18.62 18.59
CA ALA A 97 4.91 -19.60 18.76
C ALA A 97 6.32 -19.04 18.49
N GLY A 98 6.46 -17.76 18.14
CA GLY A 98 7.75 -17.13 17.82
C GLY A 98 8.40 -17.63 16.53
N ARG A 99 7.67 -18.34 15.66
CA ARG A 99 8.14 -18.79 14.34
C ARG A 99 8.21 -17.65 13.32
N LYS A 100 7.40 -16.61 13.52
CA LYS A 100 7.41 -15.37 12.75
C LYS A 100 7.48 -14.18 13.70
N THR A 101 8.18 -13.13 13.29
CA THR A 101 8.12 -11.84 13.98
C THR A 101 6.87 -11.07 13.55
N ARG A 102 6.52 -10.01 14.30
CA ARG A 102 5.46 -9.06 13.87
C ARG A 102 5.74 -8.43 12.51
N ALA A 103 7.02 -8.20 12.18
CA ALA A 103 7.43 -7.69 10.87
C ALA A 103 7.15 -8.72 9.75
N ASP A 104 7.47 -10.00 9.99
CA ASP A 104 7.19 -11.08 9.03
C ASP A 104 5.69 -11.24 8.76
N VAL A 105 4.88 -11.13 9.82
CA VAL A 105 3.42 -11.17 9.73
C VAL A 105 2.87 -9.96 8.97
N LEU A 106 3.35 -8.75 9.26
CA LEU A 106 2.96 -7.54 8.53
C LEU A 106 3.23 -7.69 7.03
N ARG A 107 4.45 -8.12 6.66
CA ARG A 107 4.82 -8.32 5.26
C ARG A 107 3.97 -9.41 4.60
N ALA A 108 3.70 -10.52 5.30
CA ALA A 108 2.86 -11.58 4.77
C ALA A 108 1.43 -11.11 4.46
N ILE A 109 0.84 -10.25 5.30
CA ILE A 109 -0.48 -9.66 5.05
C ILE A 109 -0.41 -8.64 3.89
N VAL A 110 0.59 -7.75 3.88
CA VAL A 110 0.76 -6.76 2.81
C VAL A 110 0.90 -7.41 1.42
N GLU A 111 1.68 -8.48 1.33
CA GLU A 111 1.95 -9.19 0.07
C GLU A 111 0.91 -10.28 -0.25
N SER A 112 -0.14 -10.43 0.57
CA SER A 112 -1.19 -11.41 0.34
C SER A 112 -1.98 -11.09 -0.95
N SER A 113 -2.48 -12.13 -1.62
CA SER A 113 -3.26 -11.98 -2.85
C SER A 113 -4.61 -11.31 -2.59
N GLU A 114 -5.17 -11.48 -1.41
CA GLU A 114 -6.44 -10.85 -0.99
C GLU A 114 -6.27 -9.34 -0.78
N VAL A 115 -5.17 -8.92 -0.13
CA VAL A 115 -4.86 -7.49 0.01
C VAL A 115 -4.51 -6.89 -1.35
N ASP A 116 -3.73 -7.59 -2.18
CA ASP A 116 -3.44 -7.17 -3.56
C ASP A 116 -4.73 -6.94 -4.35
N ALA A 117 -5.65 -7.92 -4.34
CA ALA A 117 -6.91 -7.83 -5.07
C ALA A 117 -7.82 -6.71 -4.55
N LYS A 118 -7.91 -6.52 -3.22
CA LYS A 118 -8.72 -5.47 -2.60
C LYS A 118 -8.21 -4.07 -2.93
N GLU A 119 -6.89 -3.91 -2.90
CA GLU A 119 -6.23 -2.61 -2.96
C GLU A 119 -5.69 -2.27 -4.35
N TYR A 120 -5.79 -3.15 -5.34
CA TYR A 120 -5.23 -2.96 -6.69
C TYR A 120 -5.65 -1.63 -7.33
N ASN A 121 -6.95 -1.37 -7.39
CA ASN A 121 -7.49 -0.12 -7.95
C ASN A 121 -7.11 1.09 -7.09
N GLY A 122 -7.16 0.97 -5.76
CA GLY A 122 -6.78 2.04 -4.84
C GLY A 122 -5.30 2.42 -4.96
N ALA A 123 -4.43 1.43 -5.10
CA ALA A 123 -3.01 1.61 -5.31
C ALA A 123 -2.75 2.30 -6.65
N PHE A 124 -3.42 1.87 -7.73
CA PHE A 124 -3.36 2.56 -9.02
C PHE A 124 -3.72 4.04 -8.85
N VAL A 125 -4.87 4.32 -8.24
CA VAL A 125 -5.37 5.69 -8.09
C VAL A 125 -4.40 6.55 -7.28
N ALA A 126 -3.94 6.05 -6.13
CA ALA A 126 -2.99 6.75 -5.28
C ALA A 126 -1.69 7.05 -6.02
N THR A 127 -1.22 6.14 -6.88
CA THR A 127 0.04 6.32 -7.60
C THR A 127 -0.04 7.37 -8.71
N GLU A 128 -1.24 7.63 -9.25
CA GLU A 128 -1.48 8.76 -10.14
C GLU A 128 -1.27 10.10 -9.42
N TYR A 129 -1.85 10.25 -8.22
CA TYR A 129 -1.64 11.43 -7.36
C TYR A 129 -0.18 11.57 -6.92
N LEU A 130 0.40 10.52 -6.36
CA LEU A 130 1.70 10.57 -5.71
C LEU A 130 2.86 10.60 -6.71
N GLY A 131 2.75 9.89 -7.83
CA GLY A 131 3.78 9.80 -8.85
C GLY A 131 3.75 10.97 -9.83
N TYR A 132 2.58 11.21 -10.45
CA TYR A 132 2.44 12.24 -11.49
C TYR A 132 2.12 13.62 -10.91
N LEU A 133 1.10 13.72 -10.04
CA LEU A 133 0.73 15.01 -9.45
C LEU A 133 1.64 15.42 -8.27
N ARG A 134 2.43 14.49 -7.72
CA ARG A 134 3.37 14.74 -6.62
C ARG A 134 2.75 15.51 -5.45
N ARG A 135 1.54 15.10 -5.05
CA ARG A 135 0.78 15.70 -3.95
C ARG A 135 -0.03 14.63 -3.23
N ASP A 136 -0.53 14.98 -2.05
CA ASP A 136 -1.41 14.10 -1.28
C ASP A 136 -2.74 13.91 -2.04
N PRO A 137 -3.29 12.69 -2.10
CA PRO A 137 -4.62 12.48 -2.66
C PRO A 137 -5.68 13.14 -1.77
N GLU A 138 -6.59 13.92 -2.35
CA GLU A 138 -7.80 14.35 -1.63
C GLU A 138 -8.78 13.19 -1.52
N ALA A 139 -9.45 13.09 -0.37
CA ALA A 139 -10.38 11.99 -0.09
C ALA A 139 -11.50 11.88 -1.14
N ASP A 140 -12.15 12.99 -1.50
CA ASP A 140 -13.27 12.97 -2.46
C ASP A 140 -12.81 12.60 -3.87
N GLY A 141 -11.71 13.19 -4.34
CA GLY A 141 -11.14 12.89 -5.66
C GLY A 141 -10.70 11.43 -5.75
N PHE A 142 -9.97 10.95 -4.74
CA PHE A 142 -9.54 9.56 -4.64
C PHE A 142 -10.74 8.60 -4.67
N ASN A 143 -11.75 8.83 -3.83
CA ASN A 143 -12.92 7.95 -3.73
C ASN A 143 -13.74 7.94 -5.03
N ASN A 144 -13.89 9.09 -5.69
CA ASN A 144 -14.58 9.17 -6.99
C ASN A 144 -13.88 8.32 -8.05
N TRP A 145 -12.55 8.42 -8.16
CA TRP A 145 -11.78 7.61 -9.10
C TRP A 145 -11.74 6.13 -8.75
N LEU A 146 -11.64 5.80 -7.46
CA LEU A 146 -11.71 4.42 -6.98
C LEU A 146 -13.07 3.79 -7.32
N ASN A 147 -14.17 4.49 -7.05
CA ASN A 147 -15.52 4.04 -7.40
C ASN A 147 -15.68 3.87 -8.91
N TYR A 148 -15.16 4.82 -9.69
CA TYR A 148 -15.17 4.75 -11.15
C TYR A 148 -14.44 3.50 -11.67
N LEU A 149 -13.21 3.23 -11.21
CA LEU A 149 -12.45 2.06 -11.63
C LEU A 149 -13.02 0.74 -11.11
N ASN A 150 -13.66 0.73 -9.93
CA ASN A 150 -14.37 -0.45 -9.47
C ASN A 150 -15.57 -0.79 -10.38
N ALA A 151 -16.25 0.22 -10.91
CA ALA A 151 -17.32 0.04 -11.89
C ALA A 151 -16.78 -0.24 -13.32
N HIS A 152 -15.59 0.26 -13.64
CA HIS A 152 -14.95 0.15 -14.97
C HIS A 152 -13.51 -0.37 -14.84
N PRO A 153 -13.31 -1.66 -14.48
CA PRO A 153 -12.03 -2.22 -14.02
C PRO A 153 -10.90 -2.23 -15.05
N SER A 154 -11.17 -1.85 -16.29
CA SER A 154 -10.18 -1.76 -17.37
C SER A 154 -10.01 -0.34 -17.92
N ASP A 155 -10.81 0.63 -17.45
CA ASP A 155 -10.80 1.99 -17.99
C ASP A 155 -9.87 2.94 -17.22
N PHE A 156 -8.62 2.52 -17.11
CA PHE A 156 -7.54 3.36 -16.56
C PHE A 156 -7.26 4.58 -17.43
N ARG A 157 -7.58 4.52 -18.74
CA ARG A 157 -7.36 5.61 -19.69
C ARG A 157 -8.26 6.80 -19.40
N THR A 158 -9.54 6.58 -19.10
CA THR A 158 -10.45 7.67 -18.72
C THR A 158 -9.97 8.37 -17.45
N MET A 159 -9.47 7.61 -16.48
CA MET A 159 -8.86 8.21 -15.29
C MET A 159 -7.64 9.06 -15.63
N VAL A 160 -6.65 8.50 -16.34
CA VAL A 160 -5.43 9.24 -16.71
C VAL A 160 -5.78 10.50 -17.51
N ASN A 161 -6.74 10.43 -18.43
CA ASN A 161 -7.23 11.60 -19.17
C ASN A 161 -7.87 12.64 -18.24
N GLY A 162 -8.63 12.23 -17.23
CA GLY A 162 -9.18 13.12 -16.22
C GLY A 162 -8.10 13.85 -15.41
N PHE A 163 -6.98 13.18 -15.11
CA PHE A 163 -5.84 13.79 -14.43
C PHE A 163 -5.07 14.77 -15.32
N VAL A 164 -4.77 14.39 -16.57
CA VAL A 164 -4.05 15.26 -17.52
C VAL A 164 -4.87 16.48 -17.93
N ASN A 165 -6.20 16.36 -17.99
CA ASN A 165 -7.09 17.48 -18.34
C ASN A 165 -7.62 18.25 -17.12
N SER A 166 -7.25 17.83 -15.91
CA SER A 166 -7.56 18.56 -14.67
C SER A 166 -6.97 19.97 -14.72
N ILE A 167 -7.66 20.91 -14.07
CA ILE A 167 -7.17 22.27 -13.84
C ILE A 167 -5.76 22.23 -13.23
N GLU A 168 -5.49 21.25 -12.37
CA GLU A 168 -4.20 21.10 -11.68
C GLU A 168 -3.04 20.72 -12.59
N TYR A 169 -3.25 19.86 -13.61
CA TYR A 169 -2.21 19.55 -14.59
C TYR A 169 -1.89 20.77 -15.45
N ARG A 170 -2.93 21.50 -15.88
CA ARG A 170 -2.76 22.76 -16.64
C ARG A 170 -2.03 23.84 -15.85
N LEU A 171 -2.28 23.93 -14.54
CA LEU A 171 -1.60 24.87 -13.66
C LEU A 171 -0.13 24.51 -13.43
N ARG A 172 0.24 23.23 -13.52
CA ARG A 172 1.61 22.77 -13.26
C ARG A 172 2.50 22.61 -14.49
N PHE A 173 1.94 22.18 -15.62
CA PHE A 173 2.70 21.80 -16.82
C PHE A 173 2.30 22.58 -18.08
N GLY A 174 1.28 23.45 -18.03
CA GLY A 174 0.75 24.12 -19.21
C GLY A 174 -0.26 23.26 -19.99
N ARG A 175 -0.76 23.79 -21.11
CA ARG A 175 -1.66 23.03 -22.01
C ARG A 175 -0.83 22.01 -22.81
N PRO A 176 -1.35 20.81 -23.10
CA PRO A 176 -0.70 19.88 -24.03
C PRO A 176 -0.58 20.49 -25.44
#